data_AF-A0A8A3S529-F1
#
_entry.id   AF-A0A8A3S529-F1
#
_cell.length_a   1.000
_cell.length_b   1.000
_cell.length_c   1.000
_cell.angle_alpha   90.00
_cell.angle_beta   90.00
_cell.angle_gamma   90.00
#
_symmetry.space_group_name_H-M   'P 1'
#
loop_
_entity.id
_entity.type
_entity.pdbx_description
1 polymer ?
#
loop_
_entity_poly.entity_id
_entity_poly.type
_entity_poly.pdbx_seq_one_letter_code
_entity_poly.pdbx_strand_id
1 'polypeptide(L)'
;MKKIIIILAGVLALIVVLALCALLPVDGEESGPLPANRESAATAFEMSTEFPELTDASYSIYRTDVPAVTAQSVEEVAARFGMTGKAEVCNQRTGEMRVVDDSKDDLVRLSMYPASGAVLYEVPDRMFPNAVTEPPALPSREEVIAIADAFLEERELLPSGAEVSAVEVDQRHEVWTAGSNEPEETYDVTLAVRYARTLDGFPVYGDEMAVTIGDGGDVVGMVRCWREVEATEKTKVISAEEAYEDLKVGKTVRPGDASRYGRVLIEEISIGYWMEPRISDQETVAPVWVFSGTAYYGGVEEPYQEYVAAVEGGVE
;
A
#
# COMPACT_ATOMS: atom_id res chain seq x y z
N MET A 1 -16.57 -18.77 39.48
CA MET A 1 -15.99 -17.54 38.90
C MET A 1 -14.92 -17.97 37.92
N LYS A 2 -15.26 -18.06 36.63
CA LYS A 2 -14.33 -18.47 35.57
C LYS A 2 -13.50 -17.25 35.16
N LYS A 3 -12.17 -17.41 35.14
CA LYS A 3 -11.24 -16.40 34.65
C LYS A 3 -11.29 -16.43 33.12
N ILE A 4 -11.76 -15.36 32.52
CA ILE A 4 -11.67 -15.13 31.06
C ILE A 4 -10.25 -14.63 30.81
N ILE A 5 -9.52 -15.34 29.96
CA ILE A 5 -8.22 -14.90 29.46
C ILE A 5 -8.50 -14.32 28.08
N ILE A 6 -8.35 -13.00 27.95
CA ILE A 6 -8.47 -12.26 26.69
C ILE A 6 -7.13 -12.44 25.97
N ILE A 7 -7.13 -13.11 24.82
CA ILE A 7 -5.96 -13.22 23.97
C ILE A 7 -6.19 -12.30 22.78
N LEU A 8 -5.36 -11.28 22.69
CA LEU A 8 -5.34 -10.28 21.62
C LEU A 8 -4.68 -10.91 20.39
N ALA A 9 -5.42 -11.08 19.31
CA ALA A 9 -4.88 -11.48 18.02
C ALA A 9 -5.56 -10.64 16.94
N GLY A 10 -4.88 -9.60 16.47
CA GLY A 10 -5.27 -8.91 15.24
C GLY A 10 -4.89 -9.80 14.06
N VAL A 11 -5.88 -10.32 13.35
CA VAL A 11 -5.67 -11.10 12.12
C VAL A 11 -6.12 -10.26 10.93
N LEU A 12 -5.16 -9.93 10.08
CA LEU A 12 -5.33 -9.31 8.78
C LEU A 12 -5.70 -10.41 7.77
N ALA A 13 -6.82 -10.30 7.06
CA ALA A 13 -7.15 -11.16 5.91
C ALA A 13 -7.78 -10.30 4.79
N LEU A 14 -6.95 -9.76 3.88
CA LEU A 14 -6.64 -10.20 2.48
C LEU A 14 -7.80 -9.87 1.50
N ILE A 15 -7.67 -9.14 0.38
CA ILE A 15 -6.62 -9.04 -0.66
C ILE A 15 -6.72 -7.66 -1.38
N VAL A 16 -5.67 -6.84 -1.30
CA VAL A 16 -4.95 -6.20 -2.43
C VAL A 16 -3.52 -5.94 -1.92
N VAL A 17 -2.54 -6.36 -2.70
CA VAL A 17 -1.10 -6.35 -2.36
C VAL A 17 -0.59 -4.91 -2.24
N LEU A 18 -0.03 -4.53 -1.09
CA LEU A 18 1.09 -3.58 -0.96
C LEU A 18 1.79 -3.71 0.41
N ALA A 19 3.03 -4.22 0.35
CA ALA A 19 4.18 -4.00 1.23
C ALA A 19 3.95 -3.77 2.76
N LEU A 20 3.78 -4.85 3.52
CA LEU A 20 4.04 -4.87 4.96
C LEU A 20 5.28 -5.75 5.24
N CYS A 21 6.49 -5.20 5.01
CA CYS A 21 7.72 -5.86 5.41
C CYS A 21 8.77 -4.84 5.86
N ALA A 22 8.49 -4.17 6.97
CA ALA A 22 9.49 -3.64 7.87
C ALA A 22 8.79 -3.29 9.17
N LEU A 23 9.02 -4.07 10.22
CA LEU A 23 9.00 -3.70 11.65
C LEU A 23 8.68 -4.94 12.49
N LEU A 24 9.66 -5.82 12.69
CA LEU A 24 9.77 -6.60 13.93
C LEU A 24 11.25 -6.63 14.35
N PRO A 25 11.57 -6.35 15.62
CA PRO A 25 12.89 -6.62 16.17
C PRO A 25 13.01 -8.12 16.42
N VAL A 26 14.01 -8.76 15.80
CA VAL A 26 14.39 -10.14 16.11
C VAL A 26 15.27 -10.10 17.36
N ASP A 27 14.68 -10.31 18.53
CA ASP A 27 15.43 -10.73 19.71
C ASP A 27 15.62 -12.25 19.65
N GLY A 28 16.86 -12.68 19.93
CA GLY A 28 17.31 -14.04 19.75
C GLY A 28 16.71 -15.03 20.76
N GLU A 29 16.13 -16.11 20.25
CA GLU A 29 15.98 -17.37 20.97
C GLU A 29 16.45 -18.53 20.09
N GLU A 30 17.08 -19.51 20.73
CA GLU A 30 17.87 -20.57 20.12
C GLU A 30 17.10 -21.40 19.09
N SER A 31 17.72 -21.57 17.91
CA SER A 31 17.22 -22.38 16.82
C SER A 31 17.34 -23.87 17.16
N GLY A 32 16.19 -24.50 17.40
CA GLY A 32 16.05 -25.95 17.21
C GLY A 32 16.37 -26.33 15.76
N PRO A 33 16.78 -27.58 15.48
CA PRO A 33 17.21 -27.99 14.15
C PRO A 33 16.08 -27.78 13.13
N LEU A 34 16.36 -26.93 12.14
CA LEU A 34 15.49 -26.68 11.00
C LEU A 34 15.15 -28.02 10.31
N PRO A 35 13.87 -28.28 9.98
CA PRO A 35 13.54 -29.42 9.12
C PRO A 35 14.23 -29.25 7.77
N ALA A 36 14.85 -30.34 7.32
CA ALA A 36 15.72 -30.41 6.16
C ALA A 36 15.05 -29.92 4.86
N ASN A 37 15.83 -29.18 4.07
CA ASN A 37 15.69 -28.89 2.63
C ASN A 37 14.40 -29.41 1.96
N ARG A 38 13.42 -28.52 1.77
CA ARG A 38 12.62 -28.58 0.55
C ARG A 38 13.50 -28.02 -0.57
N GLU A 39 13.86 -28.86 -1.53
CA GLU A 39 14.29 -28.36 -2.84
C GLU A 39 13.24 -27.35 -3.31
N SER A 40 13.67 -26.10 -3.55
CA SER A 40 12.80 -25.07 -4.14
C SER A 40 12.40 -25.58 -5.52
N ALA A 41 11.19 -26.12 -5.64
CA ALA A 41 10.63 -26.37 -6.96
C ALA A 41 10.44 -25.01 -7.63
N ALA A 42 11.03 -24.81 -8.80
CA ALA A 42 10.82 -23.59 -9.56
C ALA A 42 9.34 -23.42 -9.88
N THR A 43 8.81 -22.21 -9.67
CA THR A 43 7.43 -21.85 -9.98
C THR A 43 7.13 -22.08 -11.45
N ALA A 44 6.07 -22.82 -11.75
CA ALA A 44 5.61 -22.99 -13.12
C ALA A 44 4.74 -21.79 -13.54
N PHE A 45 5.20 -21.01 -14.52
CA PHE A 45 4.40 -19.97 -15.15
C PHE A 45 3.69 -20.53 -16.39
N GLU A 46 2.36 -20.39 -16.42
CA GLU A 46 1.47 -20.75 -17.52
C GLU A 46 0.79 -19.49 -18.06
N MET A 47 0.46 -19.46 -19.34
CA MET A 47 -0.26 -18.34 -19.97
C MET A 47 -1.61 -18.80 -20.49
N SER A 48 -2.64 -17.99 -20.25
CA SER A 48 -3.99 -18.10 -20.84
C SER A 48 -4.35 -16.91 -21.74
N THR A 49 -3.45 -15.94 -21.85
CA THR A 49 -3.53 -14.80 -22.78
C THR A 49 -2.43 -14.88 -23.84
N GLU A 50 -2.63 -14.17 -24.95
CA GLU A 50 -1.58 -13.92 -25.94
C GLU A 50 -0.73 -12.71 -25.52
N PHE A 51 0.49 -12.63 -26.05
CA PHE A 51 1.32 -11.45 -25.87
C PHE A 51 0.74 -10.28 -26.68
N PRO A 52 0.63 -9.07 -26.08
CA PRO A 52 0.16 -7.90 -26.80
C PRO A 52 1.16 -7.49 -27.89
N GLU A 53 0.66 -7.21 -29.11
CA GLU A 53 1.49 -6.68 -30.18
C GLU A 53 1.95 -5.25 -29.85
N LEU A 54 3.27 -5.03 -29.86
CA LEU A 54 3.83 -3.69 -29.73
C LEU A 54 3.53 -2.86 -30.99
N THR A 55 2.63 -1.90 -30.87
CA THR A 55 2.26 -0.98 -31.97
C THR A 55 3.21 0.21 -32.06
N ASP A 56 4.53 0.01 -32.21
CA ASP A 56 5.54 1.09 -32.33
C ASP A 56 5.40 2.25 -31.31
N ALA A 57 4.71 1.99 -30.19
CA ALA A 57 4.27 3.00 -29.27
C ALA A 57 5.45 3.43 -28.40
N SER A 58 5.65 4.74 -28.31
CA SER A 58 6.62 5.34 -27.39
C SER A 58 5.89 5.83 -26.15
N TYR A 59 6.44 5.49 -25.00
CA TYR A 59 5.86 5.75 -23.68
C TYR A 59 6.62 6.87 -23.01
N SER A 60 5.92 7.76 -22.30
CA SER A 60 6.56 8.85 -21.59
C SER A 60 7.35 8.31 -20.40
N ILE A 61 8.54 8.86 -20.17
CA ILE A 61 9.23 8.84 -18.89
C ILE A 61 8.82 10.10 -18.15
N TYR A 62 8.59 9.98 -16.84
CA TYR A 62 8.29 11.12 -16.00
C TYR A 62 9.41 11.38 -15.00
N ARG A 63 9.60 12.64 -14.63
CA ARG A 63 10.39 13.03 -13.48
C ARG A 63 9.43 13.36 -12.34
N THR A 64 9.75 12.89 -11.14
CA THR A 64 8.99 13.23 -9.93
C THR A 64 9.40 14.60 -9.40
N ASP A 65 8.44 15.32 -8.82
CA ASP A 65 8.66 16.53 -8.06
C ASP A 65 8.36 16.25 -6.58
N VAL A 66 9.43 16.04 -5.81
CA VAL A 66 9.36 15.74 -4.38
C VAL A 66 9.66 17.02 -3.60
N PRO A 67 8.69 17.56 -2.83
CA PRO A 67 8.91 18.76 -2.04
C PRO A 67 9.92 18.51 -0.93
N ALA A 68 10.76 19.51 -0.64
CA ALA A 68 11.68 19.45 0.48
C ALA A 68 10.92 19.34 1.82
N VAL A 69 11.16 18.25 2.54
CA VAL A 69 10.58 18.03 3.88
C VAL A 69 11.49 18.66 4.92
N THR A 70 10.94 19.64 5.65
CA THR A 70 11.61 20.39 6.71
C THR A 70 10.71 20.47 7.93
N ALA A 71 11.25 20.79 9.10
CA ALA A 71 10.42 20.98 10.30
C ALA A 71 9.29 22.00 10.06
N GLN A 72 9.59 23.10 9.38
CA GLN A 72 8.61 24.13 9.06
C GLN A 72 7.51 23.60 8.14
N SER A 73 7.85 22.89 7.06
CA SER A 73 6.82 22.36 6.15
C SER A 73 5.94 21.31 6.82
N VAL A 74 6.48 20.49 7.73
CA VAL A 74 5.67 19.53 8.51
C VAL A 74 4.72 20.26 9.46
N GLU A 75 5.19 21.30 10.15
CA GLU A 75 4.35 22.13 11.03
C GLU A 75 3.23 22.85 10.25
N GLU A 76 3.54 23.36 9.05
CA GLU A 76 2.56 24.02 8.16
C GLU A 76 1.50 23.04 7.65
N VAL A 77 1.89 21.82 7.28
CA VAL A 77 0.93 20.77 6.89
C VAL A 77 0.09 20.36 8.10
N ALA A 78 0.69 20.12 9.26
CA ALA A 78 -0.04 19.78 10.49
C ALA A 78 -1.06 20.85 10.90
N ALA A 79 -0.75 22.13 10.70
CA ALA A 79 -1.67 23.23 10.98
C ALA A 79 -2.96 23.16 10.13
N ARG A 80 -2.92 22.59 8.91
CA ARG A 80 -4.12 22.36 8.07
C ARG A 80 -5.07 21.32 8.68
N PHE A 81 -4.57 20.45 9.54
CA PHE A 81 -5.37 19.49 10.31
C PHE A 81 -5.79 20.06 11.68
N GLY A 82 -5.54 21.35 11.93
CA GLY A 82 -5.80 21.98 13.22
C GLY A 82 -4.98 21.36 14.35
N MET A 83 -3.78 20.85 14.03
CA MET A 83 -2.83 20.32 15.00
C MET A 83 -1.91 21.43 15.51
N THR A 84 -1.48 21.28 16.75
CA THR A 84 -0.44 22.09 17.38
C THR A 84 0.70 21.18 17.83
N GLY A 85 1.94 21.65 17.73
CA GLY A 85 3.11 20.85 18.11
C GLY A 85 4.36 21.28 17.37
N LYS A 86 5.45 20.54 17.60
CA LYS A 86 6.72 20.74 16.92
C LYS A 86 7.11 19.51 16.13
N ALA A 87 7.67 19.74 14.95
CA ALA A 87 8.12 18.67 14.10
C ALA A 87 9.47 18.13 14.59
N GLU A 88 9.55 16.82 14.78
CA GLU A 88 10.76 16.13 15.21
C GLU A 88 11.08 14.96 14.27
N VAL A 89 12.37 14.65 14.10
CA VAL A 89 12.78 13.45 13.36
C VAL A 89 12.51 12.23 14.23
N CYS A 90 11.48 11.45 13.89
CA CYS A 90 11.10 10.25 14.64
C CYS A 90 11.76 8.98 14.08
N ASN A 91 12.35 9.03 12.88
CA ASN A 91 13.09 7.92 12.30
C ASN A 91 14.37 8.40 11.59
N GLN A 92 15.53 8.09 12.16
CA GLN A 92 16.82 8.51 11.63
C GLN A 92 17.20 7.82 10.31
N ARG A 93 16.61 6.64 10.02
CA ARG A 93 16.91 5.89 8.79
C ARG A 93 16.18 6.45 7.59
N THR A 94 14.91 6.82 7.75
CA THR A 94 14.06 7.33 6.68
C THR A 94 14.01 8.86 6.64
N GLY A 95 14.52 9.53 7.69
CA GLY A 95 14.36 10.96 7.88
C GLY A 95 12.93 11.38 8.20
N GLU A 96 12.03 10.44 8.53
CA GLU A 96 10.63 10.73 8.84
C GLU A 96 10.54 11.79 9.93
N MET A 97 9.80 12.86 9.61
CA MET A 97 9.53 13.96 10.51
C MET A 97 8.07 13.91 10.95
N ARG A 98 7.80 14.09 12.24
CA ARG A 98 6.47 13.96 12.82
C ARG A 98 6.12 15.11 13.75
N VAL A 99 4.87 15.55 13.68
CA VAL A 99 4.19 16.33 14.73
C VAL A 99 3.26 15.41 15.49
N VAL A 100 3.30 15.48 16.81
CA VAL A 100 2.34 14.83 17.71
C VAL A 100 1.57 15.92 18.44
N ASP A 101 0.24 15.82 18.42
CA ASP A 101 -0.65 16.69 19.17
C ASP A 101 -1.44 15.84 20.17
N ASP A 102 -1.16 16.06 21.46
CA ASP A 102 -1.83 15.43 22.61
C ASP A 102 -2.65 16.45 23.42
N SER A 103 -2.92 17.63 22.84
CA SER A 103 -3.70 18.68 23.50
C SER A 103 -5.22 18.43 23.50
N LYS A 104 -5.67 17.48 22.68
CA LYS A 104 -7.07 17.02 22.56
C LYS A 104 -7.24 15.68 23.29
N ASP A 105 -8.49 15.23 23.42
CA ASP A 105 -8.79 13.96 24.08
C ASP A 105 -8.12 12.77 23.37
N ASP A 106 -8.07 12.80 22.05
CA ASP A 106 -7.35 11.83 21.24
C ASP A 106 -5.95 12.34 20.88
N LEU A 107 -4.96 11.46 20.98
CA LEU A 107 -3.63 11.70 20.44
C LEU A 107 -3.69 11.67 18.91
N VAL A 108 -3.17 12.70 18.26
CA VAL A 108 -3.12 12.81 16.80
C VAL A 108 -1.68 12.90 16.34
N ARG A 109 -1.35 12.26 15.22
CA ARG A 109 -0.01 12.26 14.63
C ARG A 109 -0.08 12.66 13.16
N LEU A 110 0.90 13.45 12.74
CA LEU A 110 1.14 13.70 11.33
C LEU A 110 2.62 13.51 11.02
N SER A 111 2.94 12.61 10.10
CA SER A 111 4.28 12.33 9.60
C SER A 111 4.45 12.79 8.16
N MET A 112 5.63 13.26 7.81
CA MET A 112 6.07 13.47 6.44
C MET A 112 7.35 12.69 6.15
N TYR A 113 7.42 12.11 4.94
CA TYR A 113 8.55 11.30 4.49
C TYR A 113 9.40 12.05 3.46
N PRO A 114 10.67 12.38 3.76
CA PRO A 114 11.52 13.14 2.85
C PRO A 114 11.72 12.53 1.46
N ALA A 115 11.77 11.20 1.37
CA ALA A 115 12.07 10.49 0.13
C ALA A 115 10.95 10.60 -0.94
N SER A 116 9.73 10.91 -0.51
CA SER A 116 8.53 10.92 -1.37
C SER A 116 7.68 12.17 -1.23
N GLY A 117 7.92 12.97 -0.18
CA GLY A 117 7.01 14.05 0.23
C GLY A 117 5.68 13.53 0.78
N ALA A 118 5.55 12.21 1.04
CA ALA A 118 4.30 11.63 1.47
C ALA A 118 3.87 12.16 2.84
N VAL A 119 2.56 12.31 3.02
CA VAL A 119 1.93 12.74 4.27
C VAL A 119 1.14 11.56 4.85
N LEU A 120 1.31 11.31 6.14
CA LEU A 120 0.54 10.33 6.92
C LEU A 120 -0.09 11.03 8.11
N TYR A 121 -1.41 11.00 8.22
CA TYR A 121 -2.18 11.50 9.35
C TYR A 121 -2.87 10.34 10.05
N GLU A 122 -2.84 10.29 11.37
CA GLU A 122 -3.41 9.19 12.16
C GLU A 122 -4.00 9.70 13.48
N VAL A 123 -5.14 9.12 13.85
CA VAL A 123 -5.71 9.14 15.21
C VAL A 123 -5.65 7.71 15.74
N PRO A 124 -4.51 7.28 16.34
CA PRO A 124 -4.20 5.86 16.51
C PRO A 124 -5.24 5.07 17.31
N ASP A 125 -5.75 5.62 18.41
CA ASP A 125 -6.70 4.91 19.28
C ASP A 125 -8.09 4.73 18.62
N ARG A 126 -8.38 5.51 17.58
CA ARG A 126 -9.63 5.42 16.80
C ARG A 126 -9.46 4.61 15.53
N MET A 127 -8.28 4.67 14.92
CA MET A 127 -7.94 3.86 13.76
C MET A 127 -7.67 2.40 14.14
N PHE A 128 -7.01 2.18 15.29
CA PHE A 128 -6.64 0.87 15.82
C PHE A 128 -7.07 0.72 17.29
N PRO A 129 -8.38 0.70 17.58
CA PRO A 129 -8.87 0.62 18.95
C PRO A 129 -8.44 -0.68 19.64
N ASN A 130 -7.97 -0.55 20.89
CA ASN A 130 -7.56 -1.70 21.70
C ASN A 130 -8.71 -2.65 22.06
N ALA A 131 -9.96 -2.17 22.02
CA ALA A 131 -11.16 -2.96 22.25
C ALA A 131 -12.34 -2.35 21.50
N VAL A 132 -13.21 -3.21 20.94
CA VAL A 132 -14.48 -2.82 20.33
C VAL A 132 -15.60 -3.50 21.11
N THR A 133 -16.33 -2.72 21.92
CA THR A 133 -17.43 -3.25 22.76
C THR A 133 -18.78 -3.17 22.06
N GLU A 134 -18.91 -2.28 21.08
CA GLU A 134 -20.10 -2.09 20.25
C GLU A 134 -19.65 -1.86 18.80
N PRO A 135 -20.40 -2.36 17.80
CA PRO A 135 -20.09 -2.12 16.39
C PRO A 135 -20.13 -0.63 16.07
N PRO A 136 -19.12 -0.06 15.40
CA PRO A 136 -19.15 1.33 14.99
C PRO A 136 -20.26 1.58 13.96
N ALA A 137 -20.85 2.76 14.02
CA ALA A 137 -21.81 3.27 13.05
C ALA A 137 -21.06 3.76 11.79
N LEU A 138 -20.59 2.83 10.98
CA LEU A 138 -19.90 3.14 9.72
C LEU A 138 -20.90 3.69 8.67
N PRO A 139 -20.57 4.80 7.98
CA PRO A 139 -21.42 5.34 6.92
C PRO A 139 -21.52 4.41 5.71
N SER A 140 -22.47 4.71 4.81
CA SER A 140 -22.57 4.03 3.52
C SER A 140 -21.39 4.35 2.61
N ARG A 141 -21.22 3.54 1.55
CA ARG A 141 -20.15 3.74 0.54
C ARG A 141 -20.15 5.16 -0.06
N GLU A 142 -21.33 5.69 -0.41
CA GLU A 142 -21.44 7.02 -1.01
C GLU A 142 -21.09 8.12 0.00
N GLU A 143 -21.49 7.95 1.27
CA GLU A 143 -21.17 8.89 2.34
C GLU A 143 -19.67 8.90 2.67
N VAL A 144 -19.01 7.74 2.75
CA VAL A 144 -17.56 7.72 3.04
C VAL A 144 -16.74 8.33 1.91
N ILE A 145 -17.16 8.19 0.64
CA ILE A 145 -16.52 8.87 -0.49
C ILE A 145 -16.68 10.39 -0.33
N ALA A 146 -17.90 10.87 -0.07
CA ALA A 146 -18.15 12.30 0.11
C ALA A 146 -17.37 12.89 1.30
N ILE A 147 -17.26 12.15 2.41
CA ILE A 147 -16.45 12.53 3.57
C ILE A 147 -14.97 12.62 3.20
N ALA A 148 -14.44 11.60 2.50
CA ALA A 148 -13.04 11.55 2.10
C ALA A 148 -12.66 12.68 1.14
N ASP A 149 -13.48 12.92 0.11
CA ASP A 149 -13.27 14.00 -0.86
C ASP A 149 -13.29 15.36 -0.14
N ALA A 150 -14.32 15.63 0.66
CA ALA A 150 -14.43 16.88 1.42
C ALA A 150 -13.24 17.09 2.35
N PHE A 151 -12.80 16.03 3.06
CA PHE A 151 -11.66 16.09 3.96
C PHE A 151 -10.37 16.51 3.23
N LEU A 152 -10.12 15.93 2.05
CA LEU A 152 -8.94 16.20 1.24
C LEU A 152 -9.02 17.58 0.56
N GLU A 153 -10.19 17.97 0.04
CA GLU A 153 -10.42 19.28 -0.59
C GLU A 153 -10.23 20.43 0.39
N GLU A 154 -10.83 20.35 1.58
CA GLU A 154 -10.73 21.37 2.63
C GLU A 154 -9.27 21.63 3.07
N ARG A 155 -8.39 20.65 2.88
CA ARG A 155 -6.97 20.70 3.28
C ARG A 155 -6.04 20.96 2.10
N GLU A 156 -6.59 21.12 0.90
CA GLU A 156 -5.83 21.27 -0.35
C GLU A 156 -4.89 20.08 -0.60
N LEU A 157 -5.37 18.86 -0.32
CA LEU A 157 -4.61 17.62 -0.41
C LEU A 157 -5.11 16.67 -1.51
N LEU A 158 -6.29 16.92 -2.10
CA LEU A 158 -6.81 16.17 -3.23
C LEU A 158 -6.03 16.55 -4.51
N PRO A 159 -5.19 15.67 -5.09
CA PRO A 159 -4.46 16.00 -6.30
C PRO A 159 -5.35 15.89 -7.53
N SER A 160 -4.97 16.63 -8.58
CA SER A 160 -5.64 16.53 -9.88
C SER A 160 -5.48 15.12 -10.47
N GLY A 161 -6.56 14.57 -11.00
CA GLY A 161 -6.57 13.24 -11.62
C GLY A 161 -6.60 12.07 -10.63
N ALA A 162 -6.77 12.33 -9.33
CA ALA A 162 -7.14 11.28 -8.39
C ALA A 162 -8.58 10.82 -8.62
N GLU A 163 -8.76 9.51 -8.73
CA GLU A 163 -10.06 8.86 -8.86
C GLU A 163 -10.22 7.79 -7.79
N VAL A 164 -11.41 7.67 -7.22
CA VAL A 164 -11.71 6.61 -6.24
C VAL A 164 -11.61 5.25 -6.92
N SER A 165 -10.66 4.43 -6.49
CA SER A 165 -10.42 3.08 -7.00
C SER A 165 -11.14 2.01 -6.19
N ALA A 166 -11.23 2.20 -4.87
CA ALA A 166 -11.87 1.24 -3.98
C ALA A 166 -12.45 1.91 -2.73
N VAL A 167 -13.46 1.26 -2.16
CA VAL A 167 -13.90 1.47 -0.78
C VAL A 167 -13.97 0.10 -0.15
N GLU A 168 -13.20 -0.11 0.90
CA GLU A 168 -13.00 -1.42 1.53
C GLU A 168 -12.87 -1.30 3.05
N VAL A 169 -13.00 -2.44 3.73
CA VAL A 169 -12.73 -2.52 5.17
C VAL A 169 -11.22 -2.41 5.38
N ASP A 170 -10.80 -1.43 6.17
CA ASP A 170 -9.38 -1.20 6.46
C ASP A 170 -8.97 -1.92 7.75
N GLN A 171 -9.77 -1.79 8.81
CA GLN A 171 -9.55 -2.50 10.08
C GLN A 171 -10.78 -3.30 10.48
N ARG A 172 -10.54 -4.47 11.07
CA ARG A 172 -11.55 -5.38 11.60
C ARG A 172 -11.16 -5.83 12.99
N HIS A 173 -12.15 -5.94 13.87
CA HIS A 173 -12.02 -6.50 15.21
C HIS A 173 -12.75 -7.83 15.28
N GLU A 174 -12.11 -8.82 15.87
CA GLU A 174 -12.67 -10.15 16.04
C GLU A 174 -12.63 -10.56 17.51
N VAL A 175 -13.76 -11.06 18.00
CA VAL A 175 -13.89 -11.58 19.36
C VAL A 175 -13.70 -13.09 19.32
N TRP A 176 -12.68 -13.57 20.03
CA TRP A 176 -12.29 -14.98 20.03
C TRP A 176 -12.53 -15.64 21.38
N THR A 177 -13.09 -16.86 21.36
CA THR A 177 -13.08 -17.77 22.51
C THR A 177 -11.88 -18.71 22.43
N ALA A 178 -11.20 -18.89 23.56
CA ALA A 178 -10.04 -19.76 23.66
C ALA A 178 -10.35 -21.19 23.19
N GLY A 179 -9.59 -21.65 22.19
CA GLY A 179 -9.75 -22.98 21.57
C GLY A 179 -10.77 -23.03 20.43
N SER A 180 -11.36 -21.91 20.03
CA SER A 180 -12.16 -21.81 18.81
C SER A 180 -11.27 -21.71 17.56
N ASN A 181 -11.79 -22.18 16.43
CA ASN A 181 -11.16 -22.03 15.10
C ASN A 181 -11.80 -20.90 14.27
N GLU A 182 -12.87 -20.29 14.77
CA GLU A 182 -13.57 -19.17 14.13
C GLU A 182 -13.94 -18.11 15.20
N PRO A 183 -14.00 -16.82 14.84
CA PRO A 183 -14.38 -15.76 15.77
C PRO A 183 -15.88 -15.87 16.13
N GLU A 184 -16.23 -15.50 17.37
CA GLU A 184 -17.62 -15.43 17.81
C GLU A 184 -18.34 -14.23 17.20
N GLU A 185 -17.64 -13.11 17.11
CA GLU A 185 -18.13 -11.87 16.55
C GLU A 185 -17.04 -11.19 15.72
N THR A 186 -17.46 -10.51 14.67
CA THR A 186 -16.59 -9.76 13.77
C THR A 186 -17.21 -8.39 13.51
N TYR A 187 -16.40 -7.35 13.71
CA TYR A 187 -16.78 -5.96 13.54
C TYR A 187 -15.84 -5.30 12.55
N ASP A 188 -16.37 -4.75 11.47
CA ASP A 188 -15.60 -3.80 10.66
C ASP A 188 -15.45 -2.50 11.47
N VAL A 189 -14.23 -2.03 11.62
CA VAL A 189 -13.86 -0.91 12.52
C VAL A 189 -13.72 0.39 11.75
N THR A 190 -13.10 0.31 10.59
CA THR A 190 -12.86 1.45 9.70
C THR A 190 -13.05 1.05 8.24
N LEU A 191 -13.42 2.02 7.41
CA LEU A 191 -13.43 1.91 5.95
C LEU A 191 -12.30 2.78 5.38
N ALA A 192 -11.61 2.29 4.35
CA ALA A 192 -10.68 3.10 3.56
C ALA A 192 -11.28 3.42 2.19
N VAL A 193 -11.26 4.71 1.82
CA VAL A 193 -11.46 5.17 0.44
C VAL A 193 -10.08 5.30 -0.20
N ARG A 194 -9.78 4.46 -1.19
CA ARG A 194 -8.51 4.46 -1.91
C ARG A 194 -8.62 5.23 -3.21
N TYR A 195 -7.54 5.92 -3.56
CA TYR A 195 -7.43 6.70 -4.78
C TYR A 195 -6.36 6.12 -5.69
N ALA A 196 -6.58 6.20 -7.00
CA ALA A 196 -5.62 5.85 -8.04
C ALA A 196 -5.56 6.96 -9.10
N ARG A 197 -4.54 6.90 -9.96
CA ARG A 197 -4.42 7.77 -11.14
C ARG A 197 -3.98 6.98 -12.35
N THR A 198 -4.05 7.67 -13.49
CA THR A 198 -3.42 7.25 -14.72
C THR A 198 -2.38 8.28 -15.18
N LEU A 199 -1.35 7.81 -15.89
CA LEU A 199 -0.38 8.62 -16.61
C LEU A 199 -0.45 8.26 -18.09
N ASP A 200 -0.70 9.23 -18.97
CA ASP A 200 -1.03 9.00 -20.38
C ASP A 200 -2.12 7.94 -20.62
N GLY A 201 -3.09 7.83 -19.69
CA GLY A 201 -4.17 6.85 -19.74
C GLY A 201 -3.80 5.44 -19.27
N PHE A 202 -2.55 5.22 -18.83
CA PHE A 202 -2.11 3.95 -18.25
C PHE A 202 -2.18 3.97 -16.72
N PRO A 203 -2.61 2.87 -16.06
CA PRO A 203 -2.69 2.81 -14.61
C PRO A 203 -1.32 3.02 -13.93
N VAL A 204 -1.34 3.74 -12.80
CA VAL A 204 -0.19 3.82 -11.90
C VAL A 204 -0.38 2.85 -10.73
N TYR A 205 0.61 2.01 -10.51
CA TYR A 205 0.68 1.03 -9.43
C TYR A 205 1.65 1.49 -8.35
N GLY A 206 1.47 1.03 -7.12
CA GLY A 206 2.37 1.35 -6.02
C GLY A 206 2.12 2.70 -5.34
N ASP A 207 1.33 3.60 -5.96
CA ASP A 207 0.80 4.78 -5.28
C ASP A 207 -0.01 4.37 -4.05
N GLU A 208 0.15 5.12 -2.97
CA GLU A 208 -0.50 4.87 -1.70
C GLU A 208 -1.25 6.13 -1.28
N MET A 209 -2.51 6.25 -1.71
CA MET A 209 -3.39 7.32 -1.31
C MET A 209 -4.72 6.77 -0.81
N ALA A 210 -5.03 7.04 0.46
CA ALA A 210 -6.27 6.61 1.07
C ALA A 210 -6.69 7.54 2.22
N VAL A 211 -7.99 7.62 2.47
CA VAL A 211 -8.58 8.21 3.67
C VAL A 211 -9.28 7.11 4.43
N THR A 212 -9.03 7.01 5.73
CA THR A 212 -9.63 6.03 6.63
C THR A 212 -10.71 6.69 7.49
N ILE A 213 -11.93 6.18 7.41
CA ILE A 213 -13.13 6.66 8.09
C ILE A 213 -13.53 5.66 9.16
N GLY A 214 -13.72 6.13 10.39
CA GLY A 214 -14.16 5.34 11.53
C GLY A 214 -15.61 5.61 11.93
N ASP A 215 -15.90 5.36 13.20
CA ASP A 215 -17.22 5.52 13.80
C ASP A 215 -17.83 6.92 13.55
N GLY A 216 -19.12 6.94 13.21
CA GLY A 216 -19.87 8.18 12.98
C GLY A 216 -19.45 8.98 11.74
N GLY A 217 -18.54 8.46 10.92
CA GLY A 217 -18.01 9.15 9.74
C GLY A 217 -16.78 10.02 10.01
N ASP A 218 -16.13 9.87 11.17
CA ASP A 218 -14.92 10.63 11.47
C ASP A 218 -13.72 10.12 10.68
N VAL A 219 -12.91 11.04 10.15
CA VAL A 219 -11.63 10.70 9.50
C VAL A 219 -10.58 10.42 10.58
N VAL A 220 -10.12 9.18 10.64
CA VAL A 220 -9.17 8.68 11.64
C VAL A 220 -7.80 8.37 11.06
N GLY A 221 -7.67 8.38 9.72
CA GLY A 221 -6.40 8.18 9.03
C GLY A 221 -6.40 8.78 7.64
N MET A 222 -5.23 9.15 7.16
CA MET A 222 -4.99 9.50 5.77
C MET A 222 -3.54 9.20 5.42
N VAL A 223 -3.33 8.53 4.29
CA VAL A 223 -2.02 8.45 3.65
C VAL A 223 -2.11 9.12 2.27
N ARG A 224 -1.12 9.94 1.95
CA ARG A 224 -0.95 10.57 0.64
C ARG A 224 0.51 10.44 0.21
N CYS A 225 0.87 9.28 -0.32
CA CYS A 225 2.09 9.08 -1.11
C CYS A 225 1.72 9.30 -2.58
N TRP A 226 1.83 10.55 -3.01
CA TRP A 226 1.43 11.00 -4.34
C TRP A 226 2.44 12.03 -4.83
N ARG A 227 3.45 11.55 -5.57
CA ARG A 227 4.48 12.41 -6.18
C ARG A 227 3.86 13.14 -7.37
N GLU A 228 4.00 14.45 -7.41
CA GLU A 228 3.71 15.20 -8.64
C GLU A 228 4.73 14.80 -9.70
N VAL A 229 4.32 14.79 -10.97
CA VAL A 229 5.15 14.30 -12.07
C VAL A 229 5.06 15.18 -13.31
N GLU A 230 6.18 15.29 -14.01
CA GLU A 230 6.27 15.98 -15.30
C GLU A 230 6.82 15.01 -16.35
N ALA A 231 6.16 14.91 -17.51
CA ALA A 231 6.68 14.12 -18.63
C ALA A 231 7.95 14.78 -19.18
N THR A 232 9.02 13.99 -19.38
CA THR A 232 10.33 14.48 -19.81
C THR A 232 10.64 14.04 -21.23
N GLU A 233 10.87 12.75 -21.42
CA GLU A 233 11.23 12.13 -22.70
C GLU A 233 10.32 10.95 -23.01
N LYS A 234 10.45 10.40 -24.21
CA LYS A 234 9.75 9.19 -24.61
C LYS A 234 10.74 8.07 -24.87
N THR A 235 10.38 6.87 -24.45
CA THR A 235 11.18 5.67 -24.62
C THR A 235 10.41 4.59 -25.39
N LYS A 236 11.16 3.67 -26.00
CA LYS A 236 10.62 2.40 -26.48
C LYS A 236 10.69 1.39 -25.34
N VAL A 237 9.70 0.52 -25.27
CA VAL A 237 9.69 -0.58 -24.31
C VAL A 237 10.17 -1.88 -24.95
N ILE A 238 10.73 -2.77 -24.13
CA ILE A 238 10.99 -4.16 -24.50
C ILE A 238 9.67 -4.88 -24.80
N SER A 239 9.74 -5.98 -25.55
CA SER A 239 8.57 -6.81 -25.83
C SER A 239 7.99 -7.45 -24.56
N ALA A 240 6.70 -7.78 -24.59
CA ALA A 240 6.06 -8.51 -23.50
C ALA A 240 6.67 -9.90 -23.31
N GLU A 241 7.15 -10.51 -24.39
CA GLU A 241 7.91 -11.76 -24.40
C GLU A 241 9.23 -11.63 -23.62
N GLU A 242 10.01 -10.57 -23.89
CA GLU A 242 11.26 -10.30 -23.17
C GLU A 242 10.99 -10.06 -21.68
N ALA A 243 9.97 -9.26 -21.36
CA ALA A 243 9.57 -9.02 -19.97
C ALA A 243 9.09 -10.29 -19.26
N TYR A 244 8.44 -11.20 -19.98
CA TYR A 244 8.02 -12.49 -19.44
C TYR A 244 9.21 -13.42 -19.15
N GLU A 245 10.28 -13.37 -19.95
CA GLU A 245 11.53 -14.06 -19.62
C GLU A 245 12.16 -13.51 -18.34
N ASP A 246 12.13 -12.19 -18.15
CA ASP A 246 12.62 -11.53 -16.94
C ASP A 246 11.74 -11.86 -15.71
N LEU A 247 10.42 -11.95 -15.86
CA LEU A 247 9.49 -12.42 -14.82
C LEU A 247 9.88 -13.80 -14.30
N LYS A 248 10.11 -14.76 -15.20
CA LYS A 248 10.41 -16.16 -14.84
C LYS A 248 11.71 -16.32 -14.04
N VAL A 249 12.64 -15.38 -14.19
CA VAL A 249 13.92 -15.38 -13.44
C VAL A 249 13.91 -14.40 -12.27
N GLY A 250 12.76 -13.81 -11.95
CA GLY A 250 12.57 -12.92 -10.79
C GLY A 250 13.13 -11.51 -10.95
N LYS A 251 13.44 -11.07 -12.18
CA LYS A 251 13.85 -9.68 -12.46
C LYS A 251 12.61 -8.79 -12.53
N THR A 252 12.10 -8.48 -11.35
CA THR A 252 10.87 -7.73 -11.13
C THR A 252 11.20 -6.39 -10.49
N VAL A 253 10.29 -5.41 -10.59
CA VAL A 253 10.50 -4.06 -10.05
C VAL A 253 10.75 -4.09 -8.55
N ARG A 254 10.04 -4.98 -7.83
CA ARG A 254 10.42 -5.37 -6.48
C ARG A 254 10.60 -6.88 -6.45
N PRO A 255 11.69 -7.40 -5.86
CA PRO A 255 11.90 -8.84 -5.75
C PRO A 255 10.70 -9.53 -5.09
N GLY A 256 9.87 -10.16 -5.91
CA GLY A 256 8.78 -11.01 -5.45
C GLY A 256 9.30 -12.38 -5.04
N ASP A 257 8.67 -12.99 -4.04
CA ASP A 257 8.92 -14.40 -3.73
C ASP A 257 7.98 -15.29 -4.55
N ALA A 258 8.19 -15.32 -5.86
CA ALA A 258 7.44 -16.22 -6.74
C ALA A 258 7.66 -17.69 -6.35
N SER A 259 8.79 -18.02 -5.72
CA SER A 259 9.17 -19.37 -5.31
C SER A 259 8.23 -19.99 -4.27
N ARG A 260 7.40 -19.16 -3.62
CA ARG A 260 6.33 -19.65 -2.75
C ARG A 260 5.22 -20.37 -3.51
N TYR A 261 5.03 -20.10 -4.80
CA TYR A 261 3.95 -20.69 -5.58
C TYR A 261 4.40 -21.96 -6.30
N GLY A 262 3.52 -22.96 -6.34
CA GLY A 262 3.74 -24.12 -7.20
C GLY A 262 3.45 -23.80 -8.66
N ARG A 263 2.49 -22.92 -8.92
CA ARG A 263 2.06 -22.51 -10.27
C ARG A 263 1.50 -21.09 -10.25
N VAL A 264 1.70 -20.37 -11.35
CA VAL A 264 1.07 -19.08 -11.64
C VAL A 264 0.46 -19.15 -13.04
N LEU A 265 -0.83 -18.84 -13.17
CA LEU A 265 -1.52 -18.67 -14.45
C LEU A 265 -1.63 -17.19 -14.75
N ILE A 266 -0.96 -16.73 -15.82
CA ILE A 266 -1.06 -15.37 -16.34
C ILE A 266 -2.29 -15.26 -17.23
N GLU A 267 -3.15 -14.30 -16.91
CA GLU A 267 -4.46 -14.09 -17.53
C GLU A 267 -4.54 -12.75 -18.25
N GLU A 268 -3.71 -11.77 -17.86
CA GLU A 268 -3.62 -10.46 -18.49
C GLU A 268 -2.17 -9.96 -18.51
N ILE A 269 -1.80 -9.32 -19.63
CA ILE A 269 -0.52 -8.62 -19.79
C ILE A 269 -0.82 -7.20 -20.28
N SER A 270 -0.41 -6.20 -19.53
CA SER A 270 -0.66 -4.79 -19.84
C SER A 270 0.52 -3.88 -19.50
N ILE A 271 0.49 -2.64 -19.98
CA ILE A 271 1.45 -1.60 -19.58
C ILE A 271 0.85 -0.76 -18.46
N GLY A 272 1.69 -0.39 -17.50
CA GLY A 272 1.40 0.61 -16.47
C GLY A 272 2.63 1.42 -16.11
N TYR A 273 2.53 2.15 -15.01
CA TYR A 273 3.64 2.86 -14.39
C TYR A 273 3.76 2.44 -12.92
N TRP A 274 4.98 2.46 -12.38
CA TRP A 274 5.23 2.07 -11.00
C TRP A 274 5.72 3.24 -10.15
N MET A 275 5.06 3.47 -9.01
CA MET A 275 5.51 4.36 -7.94
C MET A 275 6.12 3.57 -6.79
N GLU A 276 7.31 4.00 -6.37
CA GLU A 276 7.95 3.46 -5.18
C GLU A 276 7.25 3.92 -3.90
N PRO A 277 7.35 3.17 -2.79
CA PRO A 277 6.59 3.46 -1.60
C PRO A 277 7.12 4.73 -0.95
N ARG A 278 6.40 5.24 0.04
CA ARG A 278 6.75 6.50 0.71
C ARG A 278 8.17 6.61 1.29
N ILE A 279 8.81 5.48 1.58
CA ILE A 279 10.15 5.44 2.19
C ILE A 279 11.30 5.41 1.18
N SER A 280 11.02 5.24 -0.11
CA SER A 280 12.05 5.16 -1.15
C SER A 280 12.05 6.42 -2.00
N ASP A 281 13.25 6.87 -2.35
CA ASP A 281 13.42 7.89 -3.38
C ASP A 281 13.04 7.31 -4.74
N GLN A 282 12.56 8.17 -5.62
CA GLN A 282 12.29 7.81 -7.00
C GLN A 282 12.35 9.08 -7.84
N GLU A 283 13.44 9.29 -8.56
CA GLU A 283 13.61 10.49 -9.39
C GLU A 283 12.84 10.38 -10.72
N THR A 284 12.74 9.16 -11.26
CA THR A 284 12.10 8.89 -12.54
C THR A 284 11.04 7.81 -12.46
N VAL A 285 10.07 7.91 -13.36
CA VAL A 285 8.96 6.98 -13.51
C VAL A 285 8.99 6.43 -14.91
N ALA A 286 9.23 5.14 -15.02
CA ALA A 286 9.29 4.42 -16.29
C ALA A 286 8.08 3.48 -16.43
N PRO A 287 7.68 3.16 -17.67
CA PRO A 287 6.66 2.15 -17.91
C PRO A 287 7.12 0.78 -17.40
N VAL A 288 6.14 -0.02 -16.97
CA VAL A 288 6.32 -1.40 -16.53
C VAL A 288 5.34 -2.31 -17.27
N TRP A 289 5.77 -3.53 -17.55
CA TRP A 289 4.88 -4.62 -17.91
C TRP A 289 4.24 -5.18 -16.64
N VAL A 290 2.93 -5.33 -16.69
CA VAL A 290 2.10 -5.83 -15.60
C VAL A 290 1.59 -7.21 -16.00
N PHE A 291 1.96 -8.22 -15.24
CA PHE A 291 1.51 -9.60 -15.41
C PHE A 291 0.50 -9.92 -14.32
N SER A 292 -0.78 -10.02 -14.68
CA SER A 292 -1.86 -10.32 -13.73
C SER A 292 -2.47 -11.68 -14.00
N GLY A 293 -2.94 -12.34 -12.93
CA GLY A 293 -3.66 -13.59 -13.03
C GLY A 293 -3.84 -14.26 -11.68
N THR A 294 -3.64 -15.58 -11.62
CA THR A 294 -3.92 -16.39 -10.43
C THR A 294 -2.71 -17.24 -10.04
N ALA A 295 -2.27 -17.15 -8.80
CA ALA A 295 -1.23 -17.98 -8.22
C ALA A 295 -1.80 -19.12 -7.37
N TYR A 296 -1.09 -20.25 -7.34
CA TYR A 296 -1.52 -21.49 -6.72
C TYR A 296 -0.46 -22.00 -5.74
N TYR A 297 -0.83 -22.18 -4.47
CA TYR A 297 0.01 -22.77 -3.44
C TYR A 297 -0.80 -23.62 -2.46
N GLY A 298 -0.39 -24.85 -2.22
CA GLY A 298 -1.04 -25.70 -1.21
C GLY A 298 -2.53 -25.99 -1.45
N GLY A 299 -3.01 -25.88 -2.70
CA GLY A 299 -4.43 -25.98 -3.05
C GLY A 299 -5.24 -24.71 -2.84
N VAL A 300 -4.58 -23.60 -2.47
CA VAL A 300 -5.16 -22.26 -2.38
C VAL A 300 -4.87 -21.50 -3.67
N GLU A 301 -5.87 -20.76 -4.12
CA GLU A 301 -5.79 -19.81 -5.24
C GLU A 301 -5.77 -18.39 -4.67
N GLU A 302 -4.91 -17.53 -5.18
CA GLU A 302 -4.89 -16.12 -4.84
C GLU A 302 -4.56 -15.24 -6.05
N PRO A 303 -5.05 -13.99 -6.09
CA PRO A 303 -4.69 -13.03 -7.13
C PRO A 303 -3.18 -12.84 -7.20
N TYR A 304 -2.66 -12.89 -8.41
CA TYR A 304 -1.26 -12.65 -8.74
C TYR A 304 -1.15 -11.38 -9.56
N GLN A 305 -0.20 -10.52 -9.18
CA GLN A 305 0.18 -9.36 -9.97
C GLN A 305 1.65 -9.08 -9.74
N GLU A 306 2.40 -8.96 -10.82
CA GLU A 306 3.84 -8.70 -10.78
C GLU A 306 4.27 -7.73 -11.87
N TYR A 307 5.33 -6.98 -11.59
CA TYR A 307 5.76 -5.86 -12.40
C TYR A 307 7.18 -6.08 -12.90
N VAL A 308 7.39 -5.91 -14.20
CA VAL A 308 8.70 -6.00 -14.83
C VAL A 308 9.01 -4.68 -15.51
N ALA A 309 10.23 -4.17 -15.34
CA ALA A 309 10.65 -2.93 -15.99
C ALA A 309 10.48 -3.07 -17.51
N ALA A 310 9.79 -2.10 -18.14
CA ALA A 310 9.57 -2.15 -19.58
C ALA A 310 10.71 -1.48 -20.37
N VAL A 311 11.68 -0.86 -19.71
CA VAL A 311 12.81 -0.17 -20.34
C VAL A 311 14.07 -1.04 -20.37
N GLU A 312 14.85 -0.94 -21.44
CA GLU A 312 16.14 -1.64 -21.53
C GLU A 312 17.06 -1.23 -20.37
N GLY A 313 17.62 -2.21 -19.66
CA GLY A 313 18.52 -1.97 -18.53
C GLY A 313 17.84 -1.87 -17.17
N GLY A 314 16.51 -1.80 -17.11
CA GLY A 314 15.73 -1.72 -15.87
C GLY A 314 15.38 -0.29 -15.43
N VAL A 315 14.69 -0.17 -14.30
CA VAL A 315 14.42 1.13 -13.65
C VAL A 315 15.56 1.41 -12.66
N GLU A 316 16.23 2.55 -12.78
CA GLU A 316 17.25 3.02 -11.81
C GLU A 316 16.61 3.69 -10.58
#